data_AF-A0A1H1GDC2-F1
#
_entry.id   AF-A0A1H1GDC2-F1
#
_cell.length_a   1.000
_cell.length_b   1.000
_cell.length_c   1.000
_cell.angle_alpha   90.00
_cell.angle_beta   90.00
_cell.angle_gamma   90.00
#
_symmetry.space_group_name_H-M   'P 1'
#
loop_
_entity.id
_entity.type
_entity.pdbx_description
1 polymer ?
#
loop_
_entity_poly.entity_id
_entity_poly.type
_entity_poly.pdbx_seq_one_letter_code
_entity_poly.pdbx_strand_id
1 'polypeptide(L)'
;MPTAVQEAHAAHTTTGPGTVRVGDMTLGEGPPAVIGGAPGGADATSRPMGRWLSLRGHHGARDARRALTEERARWRGPLLVEPFSAADLPAIGDLADGVIVGAAWMQDFRLVRAAARLGLPMVVQRGPGATAQEWLAIVDYCAAEGNDRVVLCECGDRTRGAEHALNLGLMRAVRARSGRPVLVHLGTDAGLAGAAVAAGADGVLLAPEAGEETVAAAVEATALAAAVTVPTARRAAPRTVADARAQIDRVDAALAVLLERRAELAGVVQRLKPVGGFAGRDMERERRLVAAMARRAPRLGEARLARIMNAVIEAGLELAEQDRRRGTGR
;
A
#
# COMPACT_ATOMS: atom_id res chain seq x y z
N MET A 1 -12.77 -7.97 46.32
CA MET A 1 -12.90 -6.82 45.43
C MET A 1 -11.57 -6.62 44.70
N PRO A 2 -11.32 -7.30 43.57
CA PRO A 2 -10.16 -6.99 42.74
C PRO A 2 -10.43 -5.70 41.97
N THR A 3 -9.44 -4.82 41.97
CA THR A 3 -9.43 -3.47 41.40
C THR A 3 -9.63 -3.44 39.88
N ALA A 4 -10.40 -2.44 39.42
CA ALA A 4 -10.86 -2.17 38.04
C ALA A 4 -9.76 -1.85 36.99
N VAL A 5 -8.55 -2.37 37.16
CA VAL A 5 -7.42 -2.18 36.22
C VAL A 5 -7.12 -3.46 35.41
N GLN A 6 -7.76 -4.59 35.74
CA GLN A 6 -7.54 -5.88 35.06
C GLN A 6 -8.52 -6.23 33.93
N GLU A 7 -9.52 -5.40 33.65
CA GLU A 7 -10.55 -5.72 32.62
C GLU A 7 -10.32 -5.05 31.25
N ALA A 8 -9.26 -4.26 31.05
CA ALA A 8 -9.03 -3.56 29.78
C ALA A 8 -8.11 -4.29 28.76
N HIS A 9 -7.62 -5.49 29.05
CA HIS A 9 -6.70 -6.23 28.15
C HIS A 9 -7.33 -7.45 27.44
N ALA A 10 -8.65 -7.62 27.53
CA ALA A 10 -9.37 -8.72 26.89
C ALA A 10 -10.05 -8.28 25.58
N ALA A 11 -9.24 -7.94 24.58
CA ALA A 11 -9.65 -7.97 23.18
C ALA A 11 -8.57 -8.68 22.35
N HIS A 12 -8.24 -9.92 22.71
CA HIS A 12 -7.56 -10.84 21.80
C HIS A 12 -8.54 -11.20 20.68
N THR A 13 -8.71 -10.30 19.70
CA THR A 13 -9.32 -10.68 18.42
C THR A 13 -8.40 -11.70 17.79
N THR A 14 -8.81 -12.96 17.84
CA THR A 14 -8.27 -14.04 17.03
C THR A 14 -8.45 -13.64 15.57
N THR A 15 -7.41 -13.06 14.97
CA THR A 15 -7.34 -12.88 13.53
C THR A 15 -7.23 -14.25 12.90
N GLY A 16 -8.17 -14.59 12.01
CA GLY A 16 -8.09 -15.82 11.22
C GLY A 16 -6.79 -15.89 10.40
N PRO A 17 -6.41 -17.07 9.88
CA PRO A 17 -5.25 -17.22 9.03
C PRO A 17 -5.33 -16.21 7.87
N GLY A 18 -4.26 -15.44 7.65
CA GLY A 18 -4.18 -14.48 6.55
C GLY A 18 -4.54 -13.04 6.85
N THR A 19 -4.94 -12.68 8.08
CA THR A 19 -5.20 -11.28 8.45
C THR A 19 -4.42 -10.88 9.70
N VAL A 20 -3.90 -9.65 9.75
CA VAL A 20 -3.28 -9.07 10.96
C VAL A 20 -3.80 -7.66 11.16
N ARG A 21 -4.24 -7.33 12.38
CA ARG A 21 -4.70 -5.98 12.75
C ARG A 21 -3.58 -5.22 13.47
N VAL A 22 -3.36 -3.96 13.09
CA VAL A 22 -2.41 -3.03 13.70
C VAL A 22 -3.16 -1.73 14.00
N GLY A 23 -3.52 -1.51 15.26
CA GLY A 23 -4.49 -0.46 15.61
C GLY A 23 -5.83 -0.66 14.88
N ASP A 24 -6.25 0.34 14.12
CA ASP A 24 -7.43 0.30 13.23
C ASP A 24 -7.13 -0.19 11.81
N MET A 25 -5.86 -0.33 11.42
CA MET A 25 -5.44 -0.87 10.12
C MET A 25 -5.51 -2.40 10.08
N THR A 26 -5.91 -2.95 8.94
CA THR A 26 -5.97 -4.40 8.68
C THR A 26 -5.09 -4.76 7.48
N LEU A 27 -4.22 -5.74 7.65
CA LEU A 27 -3.31 -6.27 6.62
C LEU A 27 -3.74 -7.69 6.21
N GLY A 28 -3.74 -7.98 4.91
CA GLY A 28 -4.12 -9.29 4.35
C GLY A 28 -5.38 -9.23 3.50
N GLU A 29 -6.54 -9.49 4.11
CA GLU A 29 -7.85 -9.54 3.44
C GLU A 29 -8.47 -8.15 3.12
N GLY A 30 -7.76 -7.07 3.46
CA GLY A 30 -8.15 -5.68 3.20
C GLY A 30 -7.60 -5.10 1.89
N PRO A 31 -7.90 -3.82 1.58
CA PRO A 31 -7.17 -3.10 0.53
C PRO A 31 -5.67 -3.07 0.87
N PRO A 32 -4.77 -3.08 -0.13
CA PRO A 32 -3.34 -3.04 0.14
C PRO A 32 -2.97 -1.76 0.90
N ALA A 33 -2.22 -1.91 1.99
CA ALA A 33 -1.88 -0.78 2.85
C ALA A 33 -0.63 -0.03 2.36
N VAL A 34 -0.59 1.28 2.56
CA VAL A 34 0.65 2.07 2.48
C VAL A 34 1.05 2.48 3.90
N ILE A 35 2.24 2.04 4.32
CA ILE A 35 2.79 2.33 5.65
C ILE A 35 4.12 3.08 5.46
N GLY A 36 4.42 4.07 6.29
CA GLY A 36 5.70 4.79 6.26
C GLY A 36 5.66 6.15 5.57
N GLY A 37 6.81 6.83 5.51
CA GLY A 37 6.93 8.17 4.93
C GLY A 37 6.14 9.26 5.67
N ALA A 38 6.33 10.52 5.27
CA ALA A 38 5.80 11.71 5.94
C ALA A 38 4.30 11.59 6.29
N PRO A 39 3.86 12.10 7.46
CA PRO A 39 2.45 12.04 7.87
C PRO A 39 1.53 12.96 7.04
N GLY A 40 2.08 13.78 6.14
CA GLY A 40 1.38 14.82 5.40
C GLY A 40 0.66 14.33 4.13
N GLY A 41 -0.18 15.23 3.61
CA GLY A 41 -1.18 15.01 2.58
C GLY A 41 -2.38 15.92 2.86
N ALA A 42 -2.87 16.65 1.85
CA ALA A 42 -3.95 17.63 2.01
C ALA A 42 -5.31 16.97 2.34
N ASP A 43 -5.49 15.70 2.00
CA ASP A 43 -6.68 14.91 2.26
C ASP A 43 -6.35 13.57 2.95
N ALA A 44 -7.36 12.90 3.49
CA ALA A 44 -7.18 11.60 4.14
C ALA A 44 -6.87 10.46 3.16
N THR A 45 -7.16 10.65 1.86
CA THR A 45 -7.02 9.64 0.80
C THR A 45 -5.61 9.56 0.22
N SER A 46 -4.77 10.56 0.48
CA SER A 46 -3.37 10.64 -0.01
C SER A 46 -2.34 10.38 1.10
N ARG A 47 -2.81 10.07 2.32
CA ARG A 47 -1.99 9.87 3.52
C ARG A 47 -1.67 8.38 3.73
N PRO A 48 -0.57 8.04 4.42
CA PRO A 48 -0.29 6.66 4.73
C PRO A 48 -1.30 6.14 5.76
N MET A 49 -1.61 4.84 5.71
CA MET A 49 -2.51 4.18 6.66
C MET A 49 -1.87 3.94 8.03
N GLY A 50 -0.53 3.93 8.08
CA GLY A 50 0.24 3.78 9.31
C GLY A 50 1.60 4.44 9.19
N ARG A 51 2.17 4.84 10.32
CA ARG A 51 3.51 5.42 10.40
C ARG A 51 4.52 4.38 10.80
N TRP A 52 5.73 4.51 10.24
CA TRP A 52 6.90 3.78 10.68
C TRP A 52 7.90 4.77 11.29
N LEU A 53 8.21 4.58 12.56
CA LEU A 53 9.31 5.24 13.25
C LEU A 53 10.48 4.27 13.40
N SER A 54 11.67 4.64 12.93
CA SER A 54 12.88 3.85 13.17
C SER A 54 13.74 4.49 14.25
N LEU A 55 13.99 3.76 15.34
CA LEU A 55 14.95 4.15 16.36
C LEU A 55 16.39 3.78 15.98
N ARG A 56 16.55 2.94 14.95
CA ARG A 56 17.85 2.46 14.50
C ARG A 56 18.80 3.58 14.09
N GLY A 57 18.29 4.60 13.40
CA GLY A 57 19.08 5.75 12.96
C GLY A 57 19.63 6.63 14.09
N HIS A 58 19.17 6.42 15.33
CA HIS A 58 19.65 7.16 16.50
C HIS A 58 20.77 6.44 17.26
N HIS A 59 21.10 5.19 16.90
CA HIS A 59 22.22 4.44 17.50
C HIS A 59 22.21 4.43 19.04
N GLY A 60 21.03 4.41 19.67
CA GLY A 60 20.87 4.45 21.13
C GLY A 60 21.05 5.83 21.78
N ALA A 61 21.34 6.89 21.01
CA ALA A 61 21.51 8.24 21.53
C ALA A 61 20.19 8.94 21.88
N ARG A 62 19.06 8.42 21.41
CA ARG A 62 17.73 8.99 21.66
C ARG A 62 16.91 8.03 22.52
N ASP A 63 16.35 8.55 23.61
CA ASP A 63 15.42 7.81 24.46
C ASP A 63 14.17 7.38 23.66
N ALA A 64 13.84 6.10 23.71
CA ALA A 64 12.72 5.52 22.98
C ALA A 64 11.39 6.12 23.43
N ARG A 65 11.14 6.23 24.74
CA ARG A 65 9.87 6.74 25.26
C ARG A 65 9.62 8.17 24.81
N ARG A 66 10.65 9.02 24.86
CA ARG A 66 10.59 10.39 24.37
C ARG A 66 10.29 10.44 22.87
N ALA A 67 11.02 9.67 22.05
CA ALA A 67 10.82 9.64 20.61
C ALA A 67 9.39 9.21 20.22
N LEU A 68 8.85 8.17 20.87
CA LEU A 68 7.50 7.68 20.61
C LEU A 68 6.43 8.67 21.07
N THR A 69 6.65 9.34 22.22
CA THR A 69 5.73 10.38 22.72
C THR A 69 5.64 11.56 21.75
N GLU A 70 6.78 12.00 21.21
CA GLU A 70 6.86 13.07 20.21
C GLU A 70 6.15 12.68 18.90
N GLU A 71 6.27 11.41 18.46
CA GLU A 71 5.58 10.92 17.26
C GLU A 71 4.07 10.81 17.50
N ARG A 72 3.62 10.29 18.65
CA ARG A 72 2.19 10.21 19.02
C ARG A 72 1.52 11.58 19.13
N ALA A 73 2.26 12.62 19.50
CA ALA A 73 1.74 13.99 19.48
C ALA A 73 1.42 14.47 18.05
N ARG A 74 2.09 13.92 17.03
CA ARG A 74 1.95 14.29 15.61
C ARG A 74 1.05 13.34 14.83
N TRP A 75 0.96 12.08 15.25
CA TRP A 75 0.27 11.02 14.54
C TRP A 75 -0.69 10.25 15.48
N ARG A 76 -1.97 10.23 15.09
CA ARG A 76 -3.05 9.57 15.85
C ARG A 76 -3.46 8.21 15.30
N GLY A 77 -2.92 7.78 14.16
CA GLY A 77 -3.20 6.48 13.57
C GLY A 77 -2.24 5.38 14.05
N PRO A 78 -2.23 4.22 13.37
CA PRO A 78 -1.32 3.12 13.65
C PRO A 78 0.15 3.54 13.59
N LEU A 79 0.90 3.27 14.66
CA LEU A 79 2.33 3.54 14.76
C LEU A 79 3.09 2.23 14.92
N LEU A 80 3.94 1.91 13.94
CA LEU A 80 4.87 0.80 14.00
C LEU A 80 6.28 1.32 14.27
N VAL A 81 7.01 0.64 15.15
CA VAL A 81 8.34 1.09 15.57
C VAL A 81 9.40 0.03 15.31
N GLU A 82 10.50 0.42 14.66
CA GLU A 82 11.71 -0.40 14.57
C GLU A 82 12.64 -0.09 15.76
N PRO A 83 12.93 -1.07 16.64
CA PRO A 83 13.88 -0.89 17.73
C PRO A 83 15.32 -0.79 17.20
N PHE A 84 16.16 -0.09 17.94
CA PHE A 84 17.61 -0.22 17.82
C PHE A 84 18.14 -1.38 18.68
N SER A 85 17.53 -1.62 19.84
CA SER A 85 17.93 -2.67 20.77
C SER A 85 16.78 -3.16 21.66
N ALA A 86 17.03 -4.21 22.45
CA ALA A 86 16.05 -4.72 23.41
C ALA A 86 15.65 -3.68 24.49
N ALA A 87 16.48 -2.67 24.74
CA ALA A 87 16.18 -1.61 25.70
C ALA A 87 15.02 -0.70 25.25
N ASP A 88 14.70 -0.67 23.95
CA ASP A 88 13.61 0.14 23.41
C ASP A 88 12.24 -0.54 23.61
N LEU A 89 12.23 -1.86 23.79
CA LEU A 89 11.01 -2.68 23.79
C LEU A 89 9.98 -2.30 24.86
N PRO A 90 10.36 -1.93 26.11
CA PRO A 90 9.38 -1.48 27.10
C PRO A 90 8.61 -0.23 26.65
N ALA A 91 9.30 0.75 26.07
CA ALA A 91 8.65 1.96 25.56
C ALA A 91 7.76 1.66 24.34
N ILE A 92 8.20 0.75 23.47
CA ILE A 92 7.43 0.28 22.32
C ILE A 92 6.16 -0.43 22.77
N GLY A 93 6.25 -1.32 23.77
CA GLY A 93 5.11 -2.03 24.34
C GLY A 93 4.03 -1.10 24.88
N ASP A 94 4.42 0.02 25.47
CA ASP A 94 3.49 1.00 26.05
C ASP A 94 2.84 1.93 25.01
N LEU A 95 3.57 2.27 23.94
CA LEU A 95 3.23 3.43 23.09
C LEU A 95 3.01 3.09 21.62
N ALA A 96 3.43 1.93 21.11
CA ALA A 96 3.29 1.55 19.71
C ALA A 96 2.10 0.60 19.47
N ASP A 97 1.62 0.56 18.22
CA ASP A 97 0.59 -0.40 17.79
C ASP A 97 1.19 -1.66 17.15
N GLY A 98 2.49 -1.63 16.85
CA GLY A 98 3.21 -2.73 16.22
C GLY A 98 4.72 -2.52 16.24
N VAL A 99 5.44 -3.60 15.92
CA VAL A 99 6.91 -3.61 15.86
C VAL A 99 7.35 -3.91 14.43
N ILE A 100 8.37 -3.20 13.95
CA ILE A 100 9.07 -3.57 12.72
C ILE A 100 10.42 -4.17 13.09
N VAL A 101 10.64 -5.44 12.79
CA VAL A 101 11.98 -6.03 12.78
C VAL A 101 12.58 -5.72 11.41
N GLY A 102 13.45 -4.70 11.37
CA GLY A 102 14.16 -4.31 10.15
C GLY A 102 15.07 -5.41 9.62
N ALA A 103 15.44 -5.33 8.34
CA ALA A 103 16.18 -6.38 7.65
C ALA A 103 17.52 -6.73 8.33
N ALA A 104 18.17 -5.76 8.97
CA ALA A 104 19.41 -5.96 9.72
C ALA A 104 19.23 -6.75 11.03
N TRP A 105 18.00 -6.77 11.56
CA TRP A 105 17.67 -7.41 12.83
C TRP A 105 17.07 -8.81 12.65
N MET A 106 16.73 -9.23 11.43
CA MET A 106 16.09 -10.53 11.20
C MET A 106 16.89 -11.71 11.78
N GLN A 107 18.23 -11.64 11.73
CA GLN A 107 19.11 -12.68 12.28
C GLN A 107 19.44 -12.50 13.77
N ASP A 108 19.04 -11.39 14.39
CA ASP A 108 19.14 -11.23 15.84
C ASP A 108 17.97 -11.94 16.52
N PHE A 109 18.07 -13.26 16.65
CA PHE A 109 17.02 -14.09 17.25
C PHE A 109 16.69 -13.69 18.70
N ARG A 110 17.61 -13.07 19.43
CA ARG A 110 17.33 -12.60 20.80
C ARG A 110 16.39 -11.40 20.76
N LEU A 111 16.68 -10.43 19.90
CA LEU A 111 15.81 -9.27 19.68
C LEU A 111 14.45 -9.68 19.11
N VAL A 112 14.42 -10.56 18.11
CA VAL A 112 13.17 -11.06 17.50
C VAL A 112 12.27 -11.73 18.55
N ARG A 113 12.82 -12.64 19.38
CA ARG A 113 12.05 -13.30 20.44
C ARG A 113 11.58 -12.32 21.50
N ALA A 114 12.42 -11.38 21.90
CA ALA A 114 12.05 -10.35 22.87
C ALA A 114 10.92 -9.45 22.33
N ALA A 115 10.97 -9.05 21.06
CA ALA A 115 9.91 -8.30 20.41
C ALA A 115 8.62 -9.13 20.27
N ALA A 116 8.72 -10.43 19.97
CA ALA A 116 7.56 -11.31 19.89
C ALA A 116 6.79 -11.39 21.21
N ARG A 117 7.50 -11.45 22.34
CA ARG A 117 6.91 -11.47 23.70
C ARG A 117 6.14 -10.21 24.08
N LEU A 118 6.30 -9.10 23.36
CA LEU A 118 5.46 -7.92 23.58
C LEU A 118 3.99 -8.19 23.23
N GLY A 119 3.71 -9.22 22.42
CA GLY A 119 2.36 -9.48 21.95
C GLY A 119 1.81 -8.32 21.11
N LEU A 120 2.68 -7.57 20.43
CA LEU A 120 2.26 -6.61 19.43
C LEU A 120 2.35 -7.24 18.03
N PRO A 121 1.52 -6.83 17.07
CA PRO A 121 1.71 -7.18 15.67
C PRO A 121 3.13 -6.87 15.20
N MET A 122 3.74 -7.80 14.47
CA MET A 122 5.13 -7.68 14.02
C MET A 122 5.21 -7.70 12.50
N VAL A 123 5.87 -6.70 11.92
CA VAL A 123 6.34 -6.71 10.53
C VAL A 123 7.80 -7.14 10.54
N VAL A 124 8.13 -8.26 9.90
CA VAL A 124 9.52 -8.74 9.80
C VAL A 124 10.04 -8.62 8.39
N GLN A 125 10.96 -7.68 8.20
CA GLN A 125 11.67 -7.51 6.94
C GLN A 125 12.63 -8.67 6.69
N ARG A 126 12.70 -9.12 5.44
CA ARG A 126 13.64 -10.17 5.03
C ARG A 126 15.08 -9.68 5.13
N GLY A 127 15.96 -10.48 5.73
CA GLY A 127 17.38 -10.16 5.80
C GLY A 127 18.03 -10.15 4.41
N PRO A 128 19.05 -9.30 4.16
CA PRO A 128 19.81 -9.34 2.91
C PRO A 128 20.41 -10.73 2.69
N GLY A 129 20.16 -11.33 1.52
CA GLY A 129 20.62 -12.69 1.21
C GLY A 129 19.89 -13.83 1.93
N ALA A 130 18.97 -13.57 2.86
CA ALA A 130 18.23 -14.61 3.58
C ALA A 130 17.36 -15.42 2.61
N THR A 131 17.29 -16.73 2.76
CA THR A 131 16.45 -17.63 1.95
C THR A 131 14.96 -17.52 2.34
N ALA A 132 14.08 -18.03 1.48
CA ALA A 132 12.65 -18.12 1.80
C ALA A 132 12.38 -18.98 3.04
N GLN A 133 13.18 -20.02 3.26
CA GLN A 133 13.08 -20.94 4.39
C GLN A 133 13.44 -20.25 5.70
N GLU A 134 14.57 -19.53 5.75
CA GLU A 134 14.98 -18.77 6.93
C GLU A 134 13.95 -17.69 7.28
N TRP A 135 13.38 -17.05 6.27
CA TRP A 135 12.34 -16.04 6.48
C TRP A 135 11.02 -16.63 6.98
N LEU A 136 10.60 -17.78 6.45
CA LEU A 136 9.42 -18.51 6.94
C LEU A 136 9.61 -19.00 8.38
N ALA A 137 10.81 -19.44 8.75
CA ALA A 137 11.10 -19.91 10.09
C ALA A 137 10.86 -18.83 11.17
N ILE A 138 10.96 -17.55 10.82
CA ILE A 138 10.62 -16.45 11.74
C ILE A 138 9.17 -16.54 12.23
N VAL A 139 8.23 -16.97 11.38
CA VAL A 139 6.83 -17.15 11.76
C VAL A 139 6.71 -18.17 12.90
N ASP A 140 7.41 -19.29 12.77
CA ASP A 140 7.41 -20.36 13.77
C ASP A 140 8.12 -19.92 15.07
N TYR A 141 9.21 -19.15 14.96
CA TYR A 141 9.90 -18.58 16.12
C TYR A 141 9.01 -17.61 16.90
N CYS A 142 8.29 -16.71 16.21
CA CYS A 142 7.38 -15.78 16.86
C CYS A 142 6.18 -16.51 17.49
N ALA A 143 5.63 -17.53 16.81
CA ALA A 143 4.54 -18.35 17.34
C ALA A 143 4.97 -19.11 18.61
N ALA A 144 6.21 -19.63 18.65
CA ALA A 144 6.77 -20.27 19.83
C ALA A 144 6.92 -19.32 21.04
N GLU A 145 7.01 -18.01 20.80
CA GLU A 145 6.97 -16.97 21.84
C GLU A 145 5.55 -16.45 22.14
N GLY A 146 4.51 -17.08 21.59
CA GLY A 146 3.11 -16.73 21.81
C GLY A 146 2.59 -15.60 20.92
N ASN A 147 3.28 -15.26 19.83
CA ASN A 147 2.88 -14.19 18.92
C ASN A 147 2.68 -14.68 17.48
N ASP A 148 1.41 -14.95 17.15
CA ASP A 148 0.98 -15.30 15.79
C ASP A 148 0.68 -14.08 14.90
N ARG A 149 0.79 -12.84 15.38
CA ARG A 149 0.44 -11.63 14.60
C ARG A 149 1.60 -11.15 13.77
N VAL A 150 2.12 -12.03 12.91
CA VAL A 150 3.30 -11.78 12.07
C VAL A 150 2.89 -11.43 10.65
N VAL A 151 3.46 -10.34 10.14
CA VAL A 151 3.44 -9.88 8.76
C VAL A 151 4.86 -9.95 8.24
N LEU A 152 5.04 -10.48 7.05
CA LEU A 152 6.36 -10.56 6.42
C LEU A 152 6.55 -9.35 5.50
N CYS A 153 7.75 -8.78 5.37
CA CYS A 153 8.05 -7.71 4.41
C CYS A 153 9.27 -8.03 3.51
N GLU A 154 9.07 -8.16 2.19
CA GLU A 154 10.17 -8.30 1.22
C GLU A 154 10.82 -6.94 0.99
N CYS A 155 12.11 -6.80 1.23
CA CYS A 155 12.84 -5.51 1.07
C CYS A 155 13.98 -5.56 0.05
N GLY A 156 14.09 -6.65 -0.70
CA GLY A 156 15.11 -6.84 -1.72
C GLY A 156 16.48 -7.19 -1.16
N ASP A 157 17.40 -7.45 -2.08
CA ASP A 157 18.76 -7.90 -1.76
C ASP A 157 19.81 -6.90 -2.26
N ARG A 158 20.37 -6.12 -1.33
CA ARG A 158 21.40 -5.11 -1.60
C ARG A 158 22.71 -5.72 -2.14
N THR A 159 22.92 -7.03 -2.02
CA THR A 159 24.12 -7.71 -2.55
C THR A 159 24.07 -7.87 -4.08
N ARG A 160 22.93 -7.59 -4.72
CA ARG A 160 22.72 -7.78 -6.16
C ARG A 160 22.90 -6.51 -6.99
N GLY A 161 23.50 -5.46 -6.42
CA GLY A 161 23.90 -4.24 -7.12
C GLY A 161 22.81 -3.17 -7.28
N ALA A 162 21.57 -3.46 -6.90
CA ALA A 162 20.50 -2.46 -6.79
C ALA A 162 20.05 -2.35 -5.33
N GLU A 163 19.78 -1.13 -4.86
CA GLU A 163 19.39 -0.83 -3.46
C GLU A 163 18.13 -1.61 -3.03
N HIS A 164 17.22 -1.86 -3.98
CA HIS A 164 16.00 -2.64 -3.78
C HIS A 164 15.84 -3.70 -4.88
N ALA A 165 16.75 -4.69 -4.95
CA ALA A 165 16.59 -5.84 -5.83
C ALA A 165 15.47 -6.78 -5.32
N LEU A 166 14.22 -6.34 -5.46
CA LEU A 166 13.03 -7.03 -4.95
C LEU A 166 12.81 -8.38 -5.64
N ASN A 167 12.52 -9.42 -4.87
CA ASN A 167 12.13 -10.72 -5.42
C ASN A 167 10.63 -10.98 -5.23
N LEU A 168 9.81 -10.42 -6.13
CA LEU A 168 8.36 -10.56 -6.09
C LEU A 168 7.87 -12.02 -6.27
N GLY A 169 8.63 -12.85 -6.98
CA GLY A 169 8.32 -14.28 -7.11
C GLY A 169 8.48 -15.03 -5.78
N LEU A 170 9.56 -14.76 -5.05
CA LEU A 170 9.78 -15.30 -3.71
C LEU A 170 8.74 -14.77 -2.72
N MET A 171 8.44 -13.47 -2.75
CA MET A 171 7.39 -12.85 -1.95
C MET A 171 6.06 -13.61 -2.10
N ARG A 172 5.63 -13.90 -3.34
CA ARG A 172 4.42 -14.68 -3.62
C ARG A 172 4.48 -16.10 -3.06
N ALA A 173 5.61 -16.79 -3.25
CA ALA A 173 5.80 -18.15 -2.76
C ALA A 173 5.74 -18.20 -1.22
N VAL A 174 6.35 -17.23 -0.54
CA VAL A 174 6.32 -17.11 0.92
C VAL A 174 4.92 -16.81 1.41
N ARG A 175 4.20 -15.87 0.80
CA ARG A 175 2.79 -15.58 1.13
C ARG A 175 1.92 -16.83 1.06
N ALA A 176 2.05 -17.60 -0.02
CA ALA A 176 1.27 -18.83 -0.21
C ALA A 176 1.60 -19.91 0.82
N ARG A 177 2.87 -20.03 1.21
CA ARG A 177 3.33 -21.04 2.18
C ARG A 177 3.07 -20.66 3.63
N SER A 178 3.18 -19.38 3.98
CA SER A 178 3.01 -18.90 5.35
C SER A 178 1.55 -18.72 5.75
N GLY A 179 0.67 -18.42 4.78
CA GLY A 179 -0.67 -17.96 5.07
C GLY A 179 -0.69 -16.63 5.85
N ARG A 180 0.41 -15.87 5.86
CA ARG A 180 0.53 -14.56 6.52
C ARG A 180 0.47 -13.43 5.49
N PRO A 181 0.00 -12.23 5.86
CA PRO A 181 0.14 -11.06 5.02
C PRO A 181 1.61 -10.79 4.69
N VAL A 182 1.88 -10.36 3.46
CA VAL A 182 3.23 -10.01 3.00
C VAL A 182 3.24 -8.63 2.36
N LEU A 183 4.05 -7.73 2.90
CA LEU A 183 4.33 -6.39 2.40
C LEU A 183 5.58 -6.38 1.51
N VAL A 184 5.80 -5.26 0.82
CA VAL A 184 7.06 -4.98 0.11
C VAL A 184 7.61 -3.62 0.56
N HIS A 185 8.87 -3.58 1.00
CA HIS A 185 9.57 -2.33 1.31
C HIS A 185 10.18 -1.72 0.06
N LEU A 186 9.85 -0.45 -0.20
CA LEU A 186 10.24 0.26 -1.42
C LEU A 186 11.29 1.33 -1.19
N GLY A 187 11.77 1.52 0.04
CA GLY A 187 12.55 2.70 0.39
C GLY A 187 11.76 3.97 0.08
N THR A 188 12.32 4.79 -0.80
CA THR A 188 11.70 6.03 -1.33
C THR A 188 11.20 5.89 -2.78
N ASP A 189 11.23 4.69 -3.37
CA ASP A 189 10.80 4.46 -4.76
C ASP A 189 9.31 4.08 -4.84
N ALA A 190 8.45 5.10 -4.89
CA ALA A 190 7.01 4.93 -5.06
C ALA A 190 6.62 4.26 -6.39
N GLY A 191 7.48 4.30 -7.43
CA GLY A 191 7.19 3.74 -8.75
C GLY A 191 7.01 2.22 -8.74
N LEU A 192 7.58 1.55 -7.74
CA LEU A 192 7.48 0.10 -7.56
C LEU A 192 6.19 -0.35 -6.83
N ALA A 193 5.42 0.57 -6.26
CA ALA A 193 4.25 0.24 -5.45
C ALA A 193 3.17 -0.52 -6.24
N GLY A 194 2.86 -0.05 -7.44
CA GLY A 194 1.88 -0.72 -8.30
C GLY A 194 2.33 -2.13 -8.71
N ALA A 195 3.62 -2.33 -8.97
CA ALA A 195 4.17 -3.65 -9.31
C ALA A 195 4.13 -4.62 -8.13
N ALA A 196 4.44 -4.16 -6.93
CA ALA A 196 4.34 -4.96 -5.71
C ALA A 196 2.91 -5.45 -5.46
N VAL A 197 1.93 -4.54 -5.55
CA VAL A 197 0.50 -4.86 -5.39
C VAL A 197 0.01 -5.80 -6.50
N ALA A 198 0.41 -5.55 -7.76
CA ALA A 198 0.07 -6.43 -8.88
C ALA A 198 0.68 -7.83 -8.74
N ALA A 199 1.85 -7.94 -8.14
CA ALA A 199 2.43 -9.22 -7.76
C ALA A 199 1.69 -9.88 -6.59
N GLY A 200 0.77 -9.20 -5.91
CA GLY A 200 -0.07 -9.75 -4.86
C GLY A 200 0.43 -9.47 -3.46
N ALA A 201 1.21 -8.41 -3.25
CA ALA A 201 1.51 -7.89 -1.92
C ALA A 201 0.24 -7.38 -1.21
N ASP A 202 0.19 -7.52 0.11
CA ASP A 202 -0.88 -7.02 0.98
C ASP A 202 -0.69 -5.54 1.35
N GLY A 203 0.34 -4.90 0.81
CA GLY A 203 0.67 -3.50 1.01
C GLY A 203 2.15 -3.23 0.74
N VAL A 204 2.54 -1.98 0.94
CA VAL A 204 3.89 -1.47 0.74
C VAL A 204 4.36 -0.70 1.98
N LEU A 205 5.66 -0.76 2.23
CA LEU A 205 6.33 -0.04 3.31
C LEU A 205 7.32 0.96 2.72
N LEU A 206 7.13 2.24 2.99
CA LEU A 206 8.04 3.31 2.59
C LEU A 206 9.02 3.65 3.72
N ALA A 207 10.23 4.08 3.39
CA ALA A 207 11.21 4.50 4.37
C ALA A 207 10.69 5.67 5.24
N PRO A 208 11.11 5.79 6.50
CA PRO A 208 10.69 6.87 7.38
C PRO A 208 10.91 8.28 6.80
N GLU A 209 11.94 8.45 5.98
CA GLU A 209 12.36 9.68 5.31
C GLU A 209 11.63 9.98 3.99
N ALA A 210 10.77 9.08 3.48
CA ALA A 210 10.02 9.33 2.26
C ALA A 210 9.11 10.56 2.41
N GLY A 211 9.18 11.49 1.45
CA GLY A 211 8.42 12.75 1.47
C GLY A 211 6.94 12.56 1.13
N GLU A 212 6.14 13.62 1.32
CA GLU A 212 4.69 13.61 1.08
C GLU A 212 4.34 13.24 -0.37
N GLU A 213 5.09 13.74 -1.35
CA GLU A 213 4.90 13.42 -2.77
C GLU A 213 5.11 11.92 -3.05
N THR A 214 6.16 11.33 -2.47
CA THR A 214 6.44 9.90 -2.57
C THR A 214 5.31 9.07 -1.96
N VAL A 215 4.81 9.49 -0.80
CA VAL A 215 3.70 8.80 -0.12
C VAL A 215 2.44 8.86 -0.97
N ALA A 216 2.06 10.04 -1.47
CA ALA A 216 0.89 10.23 -2.31
C ALA A 216 0.98 9.38 -3.60
N ALA A 217 2.14 9.40 -4.27
CA ALA A 217 2.38 8.59 -5.47
C ALA A 217 2.25 7.08 -5.18
N ALA A 218 2.75 6.62 -4.04
CA ALA A 218 2.63 5.21 -3.64
C ALA A 218 1.18 4.82 -3.34
N VAL A 219 0.40 5.70 -2.68
CA VAL A 219 -1.03 5.49 -2.40
C VAL A 219 -1.82 5.39 -3.69
N GLU A 220 -1.61 6.31 -4.62
CA GLU A 220 -2.26 6.29 -5.94
C GLU A 220 -1.91 5.02 -6.73
N ALA A 221 -0.62 4.70 -6.85
CA ALA A 221 -0.16 3.52 -7.58
C ALA A 221 -0.69 2.21 -6.98
N THR A 222 -0.74 2.14 -5.64
CA THR A 222 -1.30 1.00 -4.89
C THR A 222 -2.79 0.85 -5.16
N ALA A 223 -3.56 1.94 -5.09
CA ALA A 223 -5.00 1.93 -5.33
C ALA A 223 -5.34 1.53 -6.77
N LEU A 224 -4.63 2.09 -7.76
CA LEU A 224 -4.80 1.77 -9.16
C LEU A 224 -4.47 0.30 -9.46
N ALA A 225 -3.33 -0.18 -8.98
CA ALA A 225 -2.96 -1.59 -9.12
C ALA A 225 -3.99 -2.49 -8.43
N ALA A 226 -4.46 -2.14 -7.23
CA ALA A 226 -5.45 -2.92 -6.51
C ALA A 226 -6.78 -3.04 -7.28
N ALA A 227 -7.22 -1.97 -7.94
CA ALA A 227 -8.45 -1.99 -8.73
C ALA A 227 -8.35 -2.90 -9.96
N VAL A 228 -7.16 -2.99 -10.58
CA VAL A 228 -6.96 -3.61 -11.90
C VAL A 228 -6.36 -5.03 -11.83
N THR A 229 -5.52 -5.32 -10.84
CA THR A 229 -4.62 -6.50 -10.86
C THR A 229 -4.83 -7.47 -9.71
N VAL A 230 -5.45 -7.04 -8.60
CA VAL A 230 -5.74 -7.94 -7.49
C VAL A 230 -6.63 -9.07 -8.03
N PRO A 231 -6.19 -10.34 -7.94
CA PRO A 231 -6.91 -11.45 -8.55
C PRO A 231 -8.37 -11.43 -8.13
N THR A 232 -9.25 -11.83 -9.03
CA THR A 232 -10.64 -12.22 -8.71
C THR A 232 -10.71 -13.18 -7.51
N ALA A 233 -9.62 -13.89 -7.17
CA ALA A 233 -9.49 -14.72 -5.99
C ALA A 233 -9.41 -13.96 -4.63
N ARG A 234 -8.95 -12.70 -4.60
CA ARG A 234 -9.08 -11.83 -3.40
C ARG A 234 -10.43 -11.10 -3.37
N ARG A 235 -11.16 -11.08 -4.49
CA ARG A 235 -12.53 -10.56 -4.50
C ARG A 235 -13.43 -11.63 -3.89
N ALA A 236 -13.56 -11.63 -2.57
CA ALA A 236 -14.72 -12.27 -1.96
C ALA A 236 -15.95 -11.72 -2.69
N ALA A 237 -16.76 -12.63 -3.26
CA ALA A 237 -17.98 -12.22 -3.94
C ALA A 237 -18.78 -11.35 -2.96
N PRO A 238 -19.18 -10.12 -3.35
CA PRO A 238 -19.89 -9.25 -2.43
C PRO A 238 -21.13 -9.98 -1.91
N ARG A 239 -21.22 -10.15 -0.59
CA ARG A 239 -22.32 -10.87 0.07
C ARG A 239 -23.49 -9.94 0.36
N THR A 240 -23.23 -8.64 0.37
CA THR A 240 -24.22 -7.59 0.57
C THR A 240 -24.15 -6.51 -0.51
N VAL A 241 -25.21 -5.71 -0.63
CA VAL A 241 -25.24 -4.53 -1.50
C VAL A 241 -24.19 -3.49 -1.07
N ALA A 242 -23.95 -3.35 0.23
CA ALA A 242 -22.93 -2.45 0.76
C ALA A 242 -21.52 -2.88 0.29
N ASP A 243 -21.23 -4.18 0.34
CA ASP A 243 -19.95 -4.72 -0.17
C ASP A 243 -19.79 -4.45 -1.66
N ALA A 244 -20.86 -4.65 -2.44
CA ALA A 244 -20.84 -4.42 -3.88
C ALA A 244 -20.59 -2.93 -4.20
N ARG A 245 -21.23 -2.01 -3.48
CA ARG A 245 -21.01 -0.56 -3.64
C ARG A 245 -19.59 -0.15 -3.28
N ALA A 246 -19.07 -0.61 -2.15
CA ALA A 246 -17.67 -0.33 -1.77
C ALA A 246 -16.66 -0.92 -2.77
N GLN A 247 -17.01 -1.99 -3.49
CA GLN A 247 -16.20 -2.51 -4.60
C GLN A 247 -16.31 -1.63 -5.86
N ILE A 248 -17.50 -1.10 -6.17
CA ILE A 248 -17.70 -0.13 -7.26
C ILE A 248 -16.91 1.15 -6.97
N ASP A 249 -17.01 1.72 -5.77
CA ASP A 249 -16.32 2.96 -5.41
C ASP A 249 -14.79 2.87 -5.64
N ARG A 250 -14.20 1.69 -5.39
CA ARG A 250 -12.78 1.42 -5.68
C ARG A 250 -12.47 1.37 -7.16
N VAL A 251 -13.36 0.79 -7.98
CA VAL A 251 -13.23 0.81 -9.44
C VAL A 251 -13.39 2.23 -9.96
N ASP A 252 -14.33 3.00 -9.42
CA ASP A 252 -14.60 4.38 -9.81
C ASP A 252 -13.43 5.30 -9.45
N ALA A 253 -12.79 5.11 -8.29
CA ALA A 253 -11.57 5.82 -7.94
C ALA A 253 -10.43 5.57 -8.95
N ALA A 254 -10.23 4.31 -9.37
CA ALA A 254 -9.25 3.99 -10.41
C ALA A 254 -9.65 4.54 -11.79
N LEU A 255 -10.95 4.54 -12.10
CA LEU A 255 -11.48 5.12 -13.33
C LEU A 255 -11.23 6.63 -13.37
N ALA A 256 -11.39 7.35 -12.26
CA ALA A 256 -11.14 8.78 -12.17
C ALA A 256 -9.70 9.13 -12.54
N VAL A 257 -8.72 8.43 -11.97
CA VAL A 257 -7.29 8.61 -12.31
C VAL A 257 -7.02 8.36 -13.79
N LEU A 258 -7.57 7.28 -14.35
CA LEU A 258 -7.41 6.94 -15.77
C LEU A 258 -8.09 7.96 -16.69
N LEU A 259 -9.23 8.51 -16.29
CA LEU A 259 -9.96 9.53 -17.04
C LEU A 259 -9.20 10.87 -17.04
N GLU A 260 -8.65 11.28 -15.89
CA GLU A 260 -7.82 12.49 -15.79
C GLU A 260 -6.60 12.38 -16.70
N ARG A 261 -5.83 11.30 -16.57
CA ARG A 261 -4.66 11.05 -17.43
C ARG A 261 -5.02 11.04 -18.91
N ARG A 262 -6.19 10.48 -19.25
CA ARG A 262 -6.68 10.46 -20.63
C ARG A 262 -7.05 11.88 -21.11
N ALA A 263 -7.66 12.70 -20.27
CA ALA A 263 -8.01 14.08 -20.59
C ALA A 263 -6.75 14.93 -20.84
N GLU A 264 -5.70 14.78 -20.03
CA GLU A 264 -4.38 15.41 -20.26
C GLU A 264 -3.82 15.04 -21.63
N LEU A 265 -3.81 13.75 -21.98
CA LEU A 265 -3.35 13.26 -23.26
C LEU A 265 -4.21 13.77 -24.43
N ALA A 266 -5.52 13.88 -24.24
CA ALA A 266 -6.40 14.50 -25.22
C ALA A 266 -6.00 15.97 -25.44
N GLY A 267 -5.71 16.73 -24.37
CA GLY A 267 -5.19 18.09 -24.44
C GLY A 267 -3.87 18.18 -25.21
N VAL A 268 -2.92 17.26 -24.99
CA VAL A 268 -1.67 17.16 -25.77
C VAL A 268 -1.98 16.96 -27.26
N VAL A 269 -2.83 15.99 -27.59
CA VAL A 269 -3.24 15.73 -28.97
C VAL A 269 -3.87 16.97 -29.61
N GLN A 270 -4.70 17.70 -28.86
CA GLN A 270 -5.36 18.91 -29.35
C GLN A 270 -4.40 20.06 -29.64
N ARG A 271 -3.26 20.14 -28.95
CA ARG A 271 -2.19 21.10 -29.25
C ARG A 271 -1.38 20.71 -30.49
N LEU A 272 -1.24 19.41 -30.75
CA LEU A 272 -0.45 18.88 -31.86
C LEU A 272 -1.24 18.80 -33.18
N LYS A 273 -2.57 18.72 -33.11
CA LYS A 273 -3.40 18.61 -34.31
C LYS A 273 -3.47 19.93 -35.09
N PRO A 274 -3.40 19.89 -36.43
CA PRO A 274 -3.58 21.07 -37.27
C PRO A 274 -5.01 21.63 -37.19
N VAL A 275 -6.00 20.76 -36.96
CA VAL A 275 -7.40 21.14 -36.68
C VAL A 275 -7.77 20.57 -35.31
N GLY A 276 -7.98 21.47 -34.33
CA GLY A 276 -8.36 21.11 -32.98
C GLY A 276 -9.88 21.03 -32.75
N GLY A 277 -10.27 20.75 -31.51
CA GLY A 277 -11.64 20.64 -31.04
C GLY A 277 -12.41 19.48 -31.66
N PHE A 278 -13.73 19.64 -31.68
CA PHE A 278 -14.67 18.67 -32.26
C PHE A 278 -14.49 18.48 -33.78
N ALA A 279 -14.04 19.51 -34.50
CA ALA A 279 -13.80 19.45 -35.95
C ALA A 279 -12.64 18.52 -36.33
N GLY A 280 -11.70 18.29 -35.41
CA GLY A 280 -10.56 17.40 -35.61
C GLY A 280 -10.80 15.95 -35.19
N ARG A 281 -12.05 15.52 -34.95
CA ARG A 281 -12.35 14.14 -34.55
C ARG A 281 -12.13 13.15 -35.69
N ASP A 282 -11.55 12.00 -35.35
CA ASP A 282 -11.29 10.91 -36.29
C ASP A 282 -12.23 9.75 -35.96
N MET A 283 -13.36 9.71 -36.66
CA MET A 283 -14.41 8.71 -36.43
C MET A 283 -13.94 7.28 -36.70
N GLU A 284 -13.01 7.08 -37.64
CA GLU A 284 -12.52 5.76 -37.96
C GLU A 284 -11.61 5.24 -36.83
N ARG A 285 -10.71 6.09 -36.33
CA ARG A 285 -9.89 5.78 -35.15
C ARG A 285 -10.74 5.52 -33.92
N GLU A 286 -11.80 6.31 -33.69
CA GLU A 286 -12.70 6.11 -32.56
C GLU A 286 -13.46 4.79 -32.64
N ARG A 287 -13.96 4.40 -33.84
CA ARG A 287 -14.55 3.06 -34.05
C ARG A 287 -13.54 1.94 -33.79
N ARG A 288 -12.31 2.05 -34.29
CA ARG A 288 -11.23 1.08 -34.03
C ARG A 288 -10.91 0.96 -32.54
N LEU A 289 -10.90 2.09 -31.81
CA LEU A 289 -10.72 2.12 -30.36
C LEU A 289 -11.84 1.35 -29.65
N VAL A 290 -13.10 1.64 -29.97
CA VAL A 290 -14.27 0.98 -29.35
C VAL A 290 -14.25 -0.52 -29.63
N ALA A 291 -13.98 -0.95 -30.85
CA ALA A 291 -13.86 -2.37 -31.21
C ALA A 291 -12.73 -3.06 -30.41
N ALA A 292 -11.59 -2.38 -30.22
CA ALA A 292 -10.48 -2.89 -29.40
C ALA A 292 -10.83 -2.98 -27.90
N MET A 293 -11.65 -2.06 -27.39
CA MET A 293 -12.16 -2.10 -26.02
C MET A 293 -13.21 -3.20 -25.83
N ALA A 294 -14.08 -3.43 -26.83
CA ALA A 294 -15.12 -4.45 -26.77
C ALA A 294 -14.54 -5.88 -26.65
N ARG A 295 -13.39 -6.15 -27.28
CA ARG A 295 -12.65 -7.41 -27.07
C ARG A 295 -12.22 -7.63 -25.62
N ARG A 296 -11.99 -6.57 -24.86
CA ARG A 296 -11.59 -6.63 -23.44
C ARG A 296 -12.78 -6.56 -22.48
N ALA A 297 -13.88 -5.91 -22.89
CA ALA A 297 -15.11 -5.77 -22.12
C ALA A 297 -16.31 -6.36 -22.88
N PRO A 298 -16.35 -7.68 -23.13
CA PRO A 298 -17.35 -8.32 -23.98
C PRO A 298 -18.79 -8.16 -23.46
N ARG A 299 -18.98 -8.04 -22.14
CA ARG A 299 -20.30 -7.80 -21.52
C ARG A 299 -20.92 -6.46 -21.92
N LEU A 300 -20.10 -5.43 -22.14
CA LEU A 300 -20.59 -4.12 -22.57
C LEU A 300 -20.90 -4.12 -24.07
N GLY A 301 -20.02 -4.75 -24.86
CA GLY A 301 -20.12 -4.78 -26.32
C GLY A 301 -19.84 -3.41 -26.96
N GLU A 302 -19.71 -3.38 -28.29
CA GLU A 302 -19.30 -2.17 -29.02
C GLU A 302 -20.31 -1.02 -28.87
N ALA A 303 -21.62 -1.29 -29.00
CA ALA A 303 -22.63 -0.24 -28.97
C ALA A 303 -22.69 0.53 -27.63
N ARG A 304 -22.57 -0.17 -26.49
CA ARG A 304 -22.56 0.50 -25.18
C ARG A 304 -21.24 1.21 -24.93
N LEU A 305 -20.11 0.59 -25.30
CA LEU A 305 -18.80 1.22 -25.20
C LEU A 305 -18.68 2.46 -26.09
N ALA A 306 -19.28 2.47 -27.27
CA ALA A 306 -19.30 3.64 -28.14
C ALA A 306 -19.93 4.85 -27.42
N ARG A 307 -21.06 4.66 -26.74
CA ARG A 307 -21.72 5.74 -25.97
C ARG A 307 -20.86 6.25 -24.82
N ILE A 308 -20.26 5.33 -24.05
CA ILE A 308 -19.36 5.69 -22.94
C ILE A 308 -18.16 6.46 -23.46
N MET A 309 -17.49 5.93 -24.49
CA MET A 309 -16.29 6.54 -25.04
C MET A 309 -16.58 7.85 -25.75
N ASN A 310 -17.76 8.02 -26.35
CA ASN A 310 -18.16 9.30 -26.90
C ASN A 310 -18.19 10.38 -25.81
N ALA A 311 -18.89 10.13 -24.69
CA ALA A 311 -18.94 11.07 -23.57
C ALA A 311 -17.54 11.38 -23.00
N VAL A 312 -16.69 10.36 -22.88
CA VAL A 312 -15.30 10.52 -22.39
C VAL A 312 -14.41 11.27 -23.38
N ILE A 313 -14.63 11.14 -24.70
CA ILE A 313 -13.94 11.93 -25.73
C ILE A 313 -14.40 13.38 -25.66
N GLU A 314 -15.71 13.61 -25.63
CA GLU A 314 -16.33 14.94 -25.64
C GLU A 314 -15.89 15.75 -24.42
N ALA A 315 -15.95 15.17 -23.21
CA ALA A 315 -15.48 15.82 -21.99
C ALA A 315 -14.01 16.26 -22.08
N GLY A 316 -13.13 15.42 -22.65
CA GLY A 316 -11.72 15.78 -22.83
C GLY A 316 -11.49 16.87 -23.89
N LEU A 317 -12.32 16.92 -24.94
CA LEU A 317 -12.29 17.99 -25.95
C LEU A 317 -12.75 19.32 -25.35
N GLU A 318 -13.84 19.30 -24.59
CA GLU A 318 -14.39 20.47 -23.90
C GLU A 318 -13.37 21.06 -22.92
N LEU A 319 -12.72 20.23 -22.11
CA LEU A 319 -11.67 20.67 -21.18
C LEU A 319 -10.50 21.32 -21.92
N ALA A 320 -10.01 20.67 -23.00
CA ALA A 320 -8.92 21.23 -23.80
C ALA A 320 -9.28 22.57 -24.46
N GLU A 321 -10.54 22.76 -24.87
CA GLU A 321 -11.02 24.05 -25.39
C GLU A 321 -11.11 25.13 -24.30
N GLN A 322 -11.57 24.77 -23.09
CA GLN A 322 -11.60 25.67 -21.94
C GLN A 322 -10.19 26.12 -21.55
N ASP A 323 -9.22 25.22 -21.51
CA ASP A 323 -7.82 25.53 -21.21
C ASP A 323 -7.20 26.44 -22.26
N ARG A 324 -7.50 26.21 -23.55
CA ARG A 324 -7.03 27.07 -24.63
C ARG A 324 -7.57 28.50 -24.47
N ARG A 325 -8.86 28.66 -24.15
CA ARG A 325 -9.49 29.97 -23.92
C ARG A 325 -8.89 30.69 -22.71
N ARG A 326 -8.59 29.97 -21.62
CA ARG A 326 -7.92 30.52 -20.43
C ARG A 326 -6.47 30.93 -20.71
N GLY A 327 -5.75 30.19 -21.55
CA GLY A 327 -4.37 30.51 -21.94
C GLY A 327 -4.22 31.72 -22.86
N THR A 328 -5.22 32.04 -23.69
CA THR A 328 -5.23 33.22 -24.58
C THR A 328 -5.63 34.54 -23.90
N GLY A 329 -6.00 34.52 -22.61
CA GLY A 329 -6.44 35.68 -21.84
C GLY A 329 -5.39 36.31 -20.92
N ARG A 330 -4.12 35.93 -21.06
CA ARG A 330 -2.94 36.47 -20.35
C ARG A 330 -1.97 37.05 -21.36
#